data_AF-A0A9P6BV74-F1
#
_entry.id   AF-A0A9P6BV74-F1
#
_cell.length_a   1.000
_cell.length_b   1.000
_cell.length_c   1.000
_cell.angle_alpha   90.00
_cell.angle_beta   90.00
_cell.angle_gamma   90.00
#
_symmetry.space_group_name_H-M   'P 1'
#
loop_
_entity.id
_entity.type
_entity.pdbx_description
1 polymer ?
#
loop_
_entity_poly.entity_id
_entity_poly.type
_entity_poly.pdbx_seq_one_letter_code
_entity_poly.pdbx_strand_id
1 'polypeptide(L)'
;FGEYYQNFIMITDWLLPKGEISRRERDQIFFSGFNTEFQEKLTARLTLKHPDHPLHKPWPIEDVCTAANFLLAANSASNEPSAFPTSSTHSQNCSDVPAPPAPSN
;
A
#
# COMPACT_ATOMS: atom_id res chain seq x y z
N PHE A 1 -13.94 -6.59 -3.18
CA PHE A 1 -12.96 -7.45 -2.49
C PHE A 1 -13.63 -8.39 -1.48
N GLY A 2 -14.52 -7.90 -0.61
CA GLY A 2 -15.18 -8.72 0.42
C GLY A 2 -15.92 -9.97 -0.11
N GLU A 3 -16.69 -9.84 -1.19
CA GLU A 3 -17.43 -10.97 -1.78
C GLU A 3 -16.51 -12.08 -2.32
N TYR A 4 -15.44 -11.71 -3.04
CA TYR A 4 -14.43 -12.65 -3.50
C TYR A 4 -13.76 -13.38 -2.33
N TYR A 5 -13.36 -12.65 -1.29
CA TYR A 5 -12.78 -13.23 -0.08
C TYR A 5 -13.75 -14.22 0.60
N GLN A 6 -15.00 -13.82 0.78
CA GLN A 6 -16.02 -14.67 1.41
C GLN A 6 -16.28 -15.94 0.61
N ASN A 7 -16.45 -15.84 -0.72
CA ASN A 7 -16.65 -16.99 -1.58
C ASN A 7 -15.42 -17.92 -1.58
N PHE A 8 -14.22 -17.36 -1.60
CA PHE A 8 -12.99 -18.15 -1.57
C PHE A 8 -12.78 -18.85 -0.23
N ILE A 9 -13.02 -18.17 0.89
CA ILE A 9 -12.95 -18.77 2.22
C ILE A 9 -14.03 -19.83 2.38
N MET A 10 -15.27 -19.54 1.96
CA MET A 10 -16.34 -20.53 1.99
C MET A 10 -15.95 -21.80 1.25
N ILE A 11 -15.32 -21.68 0.08
CA ILE A 11 -14.89 -22.84 -0.70
C ILE A 11 -13.72 -23.58 -0.05
N THR A 12 -12.72 -22.84 0.41
CA THR A 12 -11.49 -23.44 0.94
C THR A 12 -11.66 -24.01 2.34
N ASP A 13 -12.60 -23.49 3.13
CA ASP A 13 -12.91 -24.00 4.47
C ASP A 13 -13.49 -25.41 4.42
N TRP A 14 -14.22 -25.79 3.36
CA TRP A 14 -14.66 -27.18 3.17
C TRP A 14 -13.63 -28.09 2.51
N LEU A 15 -12.60 -27.53 1.84
CA LEU A 15 -11.52 -28.28 1.19
C LEU A 15 -10.35 -28.59 2.14
N LEU A 16 -10.05 -27.69 3.08
CA LEU A 16 -9.01 -27.87 4.10
C LEU A 16 -9.16 -29.15 4.93
N PRO A 17 -10.32 -29.42 5.56
CA PRO A 17 -10.51 -30.62 6.38
C PRO A 17 -10.58 -31.89 5.53
N LYS A 18 -10.86 -31.78 4.22
CA LYS A 18 -10.84 -32.90 3.28
C LYS A 18 -9.42 -33.25 2.81
N GLY A 19 -8.43 -32.40 3.07
CA GLY A 19 -7.04 -32.59 2.62
C GLY A 19 -6.85 -32.38 1.11
N GLU A 20 -7.86 -31.87 0.41
CA GLU A 20 -7.83 -31.57 -1.03
C GLU A 20 -6.97 -30.34 -1.34
N ILE A 21 -6.78 -29.46 -0.36
CA ILE A 21 -5.90 -28.29 -0.48
C ILE A 21 -5.13 -28.05 0.82
N SER A 22 -3.83 -27.80 0.69
CA SER A 22 -3.01 -27.37 1.81
C SER A 22 -3.20 -25.88 2.10
N ARG A 23 -2.95 -25.44 3.35
CA ARG A 23 -2.95 -24.01 3.70
C ARG A 23 -2.04 -23.18 2.77
N ARG A 24 -0.89 -23.73 2.38
CA ARG A 24 0.04 -23.10 1.41
C ARG A 24 -0.58 -22.94 0.02
N GLU A 25 -1.21 -23.99 -0.50
CA GLU A 25 -1.88 -23.93 -1.81
C GLU A 25 -3.06 -22.97 -1.77
N ARG A 26 -3.86 -22.99 -0.70
CA ARG A 26 -4.95 -22.03 -0.50
C ARG A 26 -4.45 -20.59 -0.63
N ASP A 27 -3.36 -20.26 0.05
CA ASP A 27 -2.77 -18.92 0.03
C ASP A 27 -2.22 -18.57 -1.36
N GLN A 28 -1.61 -19.54 -2.06
CA GLN A 28 -1.13 -19.36 -3.43
C GLN A 28 -2.27 -19.14 -4.43
N ILE A 29 -3.33 -19.96 -4.37
CA ILE A 29 -4.50 -19.83 -5.27
C ILE A 29 -5.22 -18.51 -5.00
N PHE A 30 -5.34 -18.10 -3.73
CA PHE A 30 -5.93 -16.81 -3.38
C PHE A 30 -5.16 -15.67 -4.04
N PHE A 31 -3.83 -15.67 -3.91
CA PHE A 31 -3.00 -14.64 -4.53
C PHE A 31 -3.09 -14.69 -6.06
N SER A 32 -3.09 -15.89 -6.65
CA SER A 32 -3.18 -16.09 -8.11
C SER A 32 -4.53 -15.69 -8.71
N GLY A 33 -5.60 -15.64 -7.92
CA GLY A 33 -6.94 -15.30 -8.41
C GLY A 33 -7.17 -13.81 -8.65
N PHE A 34 -6.22 -12.95 -8.29
CA PHE A 34 -6.28 -11.51 -8.54
C PHE A 34 -5.78 -11.12 -9.93
N ASN A 35 -6.22 -9.96 -10.42
CA ASN A 35 -5.67 -9.34 -11.62
C ASN A 35 -4.19 -9.00 -11.43
N THR A 36 -3.38 -9.12 -12.49
CA THR A 36 -1.93 -8.86 -12.47
C THR A 36 -1.59 -7.48 -11.90
N GLU A 37 -2.29 -6.43 -12.33
CA GLU A 37 -2.05 -5.06 -11.83
C GLU A 37 -2.31 -4.93 -10.31
N PHE A 38 -3.30 -5.68 -9.80
CA PHE A 38 -3.60 -5.69 -8.37
C PHE A 38 -2.57 -6.51 -7.59
N GLN A 39 -2.10 -7.63 -8.15
CA GLN A 39 -1.03 -8.44 -7.59
C GLN A 39 0.28 -7.66 -7.47
N GLU A 40 0.64 -6.86 -8.48
CA GLU A 40 1.86 -6.03 -8.44
C GLU A 40 1.80 -5.01 -7.31
N LYS A 41 0.67 -4.29 -7.18
CA LYS A 41 0.45 -3.32 -6.09
C LYS A 41 0.46 -4.00 -4.72
N LEU A 42 -0.16 -5.18 -4.59
CA LEU A 42 -0.12 -5.99 -3.37
C LEU A 42 1.31 -6.41 -3.04
N THR A 43 2.04 -6.95 -4.02
CA THR A 43 3.44 -7.39 -3.85
C THR A 43 4.31 -6.23 -3.39
N ALA A 44 4.22 -5.07 -4.04
CA ALA A 44 4.97 -3.89 -3.65
C ALA A 44 4.69 -3.49 -2.18
N ARG A 45 3.42 -3.55 -1.76
CA ARG A 45 3.03 -3.24 -0.38
C ARG A 45 3.50 -4.30 0.63
N LEU A 46 3.42 -5.57 0.24
CA LEU A 46 3.84 -6.72 1.06
C LEU A 46 5.35 -6.75 1.24
N THR A 47 6.12 -6.54 0.19
CA THR A 47 7.59 -6.42 0.26
C THR A 47 8.03 -5.25 1.14
N LEU A 48 7.30 -4.13 1.12
CA LEU A 48 7.59 -3.00 2.03
C LEU A 48 7.36 -3.36 3.51
N LYS A 49 6.41 -4.25 3.80
CA LYS A 49 6.09 -4.69 5.16
C LYS A 49 6.97 -5.85 5.64
N HIS A 50 7.31 -6.75 4.73
CA HIS A 50 8.08 -7.96 4.99
C HIS A 50 9.20 -8.07 3.95
N PRO A 51 10.29 -7.31 4.11
CA PRO A 51 11.40 -7.33 3.16
C PRO A 51 12.12 -8.67 3.12
N ASP A 52 12.12 -9.43 4.21
CA ASP A 52 12.77 -10.74 4.32
C ASP A 52 11.88 -11.92 3.88
N HIS A 53 10.74 -11.67 3.23
CA HIS A 53 9.83 -12.74 2.83
C HIS A 53 10.40 -13.54 1.65
N PRO A 54 10.52 -14.88 1.76
CA PRO A 54 11.08 -15.71 0.70
C PRO A 54 10.14 -15.82 -0.51
N LEU A 55 10.70 -15.61 -1.71
CA LEU A 55 9.98 -15.61 -3.00
C LEU A 55 9.22 -16.91 -3.32
N HIS A 56 9.66 -18.04 -2.75
CA HIS A 56 9.02 -19.34 -2.92
C HIS A 56 7.77 -19.52 -2.03
N LYS A 57 7.58 -18.67 -1.01
CA LYS A 57 6.49 -18.83 -0.06
C LYS A 57 5.30 -17.97 -0.50
N PRO A 58 4.09 -18.55 -0.64
CA PRO A 58 2.91 -17.76 -0.93
C PRO A 58 2.62 -16.78 0.22
N TRP A 59 2.04 -15.63 -0.14
CA TRP A 59 1.65 -14.61 0.83
C TRP A 59 0.43 -15.07 1.63
N PRO A 60 0.47 -14.99 2.98
CA PRO A 60 -0.69 -15.32 3.80
C PRO A 60 -1.88 -14.45 3.42
N ILE A 61 -3.07 -15.06 3.36
CA ILE A 61 -4.31 -14.34 3.03
C ILE A 61 -4.54 -13.14 3.97
N GLU A 62 -4.15 -13.24 5.24
CA GLU A 62 -4.26 -12.16 6.23
C GLU A 62 -3.44 -10.93 5.83
N ASP A 63 -2.19 -11.14 5.39
CA ASP A 63 -1.31 -10.06 4.95
C ASP A 63 -1.82 -9.45 3.64
N VAL A 64 -2.27 -10.30 2.70
CA VAL A 64 -2.87 -9.87 1.44
C VAL A 64 -4.13 -9.03 1.69
N CYS A 65 -5.01 -9.45 2.60
CA CYS A 65 -6.21 -8.69 2.98
C CYS A 65 -5.84 -7.33 3.59
N THR A 66 -4.81 -7.30 4.44
CA THR A 66 -4.32 -6.07 5.06
C THR A 66 -3.77 -5.10 4.02
N ALA A 67 -2.95 -5.60 3.09
CA ALA A 67 -2.43 -4.83 1.97
C ALA A 67 -3.55 -4.36 1.02
N ALA A 68 -4.52 -5.22 0.72
CA ALA A 68 -5.67 -4.92 -0.13
C ALA A 68 -6.54 -3.81 0.46
N ASN A 69 -6.85 -3.88 1.75
CA ASN A 69 -7.58 -2.82 2.46
C ASN A 69 -6.84 -1.48 2.39
N PHE A 70 -5.51 -1.50 2.53
CA PHE A 70 -4.72 -0.29 2.41
C PHE A 70 -4.74 0.29 0.99
N LEU A 71 -4.61 -0.56 -0.05
CA LEU A 71 -4.69 -0.12 -1.44
C LEU A 71 -6.07 0.44 -1.79
N LEU A 72 -7.14 -0.19 -1.29
CA LEU A 72 -8.50 0.27 -1.52
C LEU A 72 -8.75 1.62 -0.82
N ALA A 73 -8.31 1.77 0.43
CA ALA A 73 -8.40 3.02 1.17
C ALA A 73 -7.56 4.14 0.54
N ALA A 74 -6.35 3.82 0.05
CA ALA A 74 -5.50 4.77 -0.65
C ALA A 74 -6.17 5.27 -1.93
N ASN A 75 -6.80 4.39 -2.71
CA ASN A 75 -7.52 4.79 -3.92
C ASN A 75 -8.75 5.67 -3.62
N SER A 76 -9.39 5.48 -2.46
CA SER A 76 -10.46 6.37 -1.99
C SER A 76 -9.93 7.74 -1.53
N ALA A 77 -8.74 7.79 -0.94
CA ALA A 77 -8.09 9.02 -0.49
C ALA A 77 -7.51 9.86 -1.66
N SER A 78 -7.19 9.24 -2.79
CA SER A 78 -6.72 9.93 -4.01
C SER A 78 -7.73 10.91 -4.63
N ASN A 79 -9.00 10.86 -4.20
CA ASN A 79 -10.04 11.79 -4.65
C ASN A 79 -10.09 13.10 -3.83
N GLU A 80 -9.20 13.28 -2.85
CA GLU A 80 -9.00 14.54 -2.16
C GLU A 80 -7.83 15.32 -2.79
N PRO A 81 -8.01 16.59 -3.22
CA PRO A 81 -6.90 17.44 -3.59
C PRO A 81 -6.01 17.63 -2.36
N SER A 82 -4.82 17.04 -2.39
CA SER A 82 -3.78 17.15 -1.37
C SER A 82 -3.44 18.63 -1.12
N ALA A 83 -4.12 19.26 -0.16
CA ALA A 83 -3.67 20.49 0.47
C ALA A 83 -2.49 20.12 1.38
N PHE A 84 -1.28 20.28 0.87
CA PHE A 84 -0.06 20.19 1.66
C PHE A 84 -0.10 21.25 2.78
N PRO A 85 0.02 20.90 4.08
CA PRO A 85 0.47 21.86 5.07
C PRO A 85 2.01 21.82 5.08
N THR A 86 2.66 22.52 4.16
CA THR A 86 4.07 22.89 4.34
C THR A 86 4.15 24.00 5.38
N SER A 87 4.19 23.62 6.66
CA SER A 87 4.64 24.50 7.73
C SER A 87 6.15 24.37 7.89
N SER A 88 6.84 25.35 7.31
CA SER A 88 8.06 26.03 7.80
C SER A 88 9.22 25.21 8.35
N THR A 89 10.34 25.18 7.60
CA THR A 89 11.69 25.15 8.19
C THR A 89 12.28 26.55 8.12
N HIS A 90 12.44 27.14 9.30
CA HIS A 90 13.17 28.38 9.59
C HIS A 90 14.64 28.25 9.17
N SER A 91 15.09 29.11 8.26
CA SER A 91 16.52 29.43 8.10
C SER A 91 16.65 30.94 7.99
N GLN A 92 16.98 31.54 9.13
CA GLN A 92 17.56 32.87 9.23
C GLN A 92 18.81 32.93 8.35
N ASN A 93 18.76 33.70 7.27
CA ASN A 93 19.98 34.26 6.69
C ASN A 93 19.86 35.78 6.77
N CYS A 94 20.38 36.34 7.84
CA CYS A 94 20.59 37.77 8.00
C CYS A 94 21.55 38.24 6.90
N SER A 95 21.12 39.14 6.04
CA SER A 95 22.02 39.99 5.25
C SER A 95 21.32 41.32 5.02
N ASP A 96 21.53 42.16 6.03
CA ASP A 96 21.37 43.60 6.06
C ASP A 96 22.26 44.24 4.99
N VAL A 97 21.66 44.96 4.03
CA VAL A 97 22.33 46.04 3.29
C VAL A 97 21.32 47.17 3.05
N PRO A 98 21.48 48.36 3.65
CA PRO A 98 20.63 49.51 3.37
C PRO A 98 21.07 50.24 2.09
N ALA A 99 20.11 50.58 1.23
CA ALA A 99 20.33 51.37 0.02
C ALA A 99 20.57 52.87 0.34
N PRO A 100 21.50 53.57 -0.34
CA PRO A 100 21.71 55.02 -0.15
C PRO A 100 20.67 55.88 -0.88
N PRO A 101 20.35 57.10 -0.38
CA PRO A 101 19.34 57.98 -0.95
C PRO A 101 19.80 58.70 -2.24
N ALA A 102 18.84 58.97 -3.13
CA ALA A 102 19.01 59.60 -4.43
C ALA A 102 19.50 61.08 -4.36
N PRO A 103 20.27 61.57 -5.36
CA PRO A 103 20.57 62.99 -5.50
C PRO A 103 19.46 63.76 -6.25
N SER A 104 19.15 64.96 -5.76
CA SER A 104 18.32 65.97 -6.41
C SER A 104 19.01 66.57 -7.64
N ASN A 105 18.24 66.81 -8.71
CA ASN A 105 18.50 67.84 -9.72
C ASN A 105 17.16 68.31 -10.29
#